data_AF-A0A3N0BVQ4-F1
#
_entry.id   AF-A0A3N0BVQ4-F1
#
_cell.length_a   1.000
_cell.length_b   1.000
_cell.length_c   1.000
_cell.angle_alpha   90.00
_cell.angle_beta   90.00
_cell.angle_gamma   90.00
#
_symmetry.space_group_name_H-M   'P 1'
#
loop_
_entity.id
_entity.type
_entity.pdbx_description
1 polymer ?
#
loop_
_entity_poly.entity_id
_entity_poly.type
_entity_poly.pdbx_seq_one_letter_code
_entity_poly.pdbx_strand_id
1 'polypeptide(L)'
;MRKFLLRSFGIIILLPLSLHAQFNFEQLIKSGPADAEKLVDAYARPLFYGLGLGMNSAWTNTAQTLKPLHFDLRIVATGAFVPSSKQSFDVSEIGL
;
A
#
# COMPACT_ATOMS: atom_id res chain seq x y z
N MET A 1 -5.99 16.82 -30.44
CA MET A 1 -5.59 15.74 -29.51
C MET A 1 -4.94 16.26 -28.22
N ARG A 2 -3.88 17.08 -28.27
CA ARG A 2 -3.18 17.62 -27.07
C ARG A 2 -4.07 18.35 -26.04
N LYS A 3 -5.02 19.16 -26.51
CA LYS A 3 -5.98 19.89 -25.65
C LYS A 3 -7.07 19.00 -25.04
N PHE A 4 -7.36 17.86 -25.68
CA PHE A 4 -8.33 16.89 -25.17
C PHE A 4 -7.68 16.08 -24.03
N LEU A 5 -6.46 15.58 -24.25
CA LEU A 5 -5.65 14.90 -23.23
C LEU A 5 -5.41 15.75 -21.98
N LEU A 6 -5.11 17.05 -22.12
CA LEU A 6 -4.96 17.96 -20.98
C LEU A 6 -6.26 18.13 -20.18
N ARG A 7 -7.42 18.15 -20.86
CA ARG A 7 -8.74 18.24 -20.21
C ARG A 7 -9.12 16.93 -19.52
N SER A 8 -8.75 15.78 -20.10
CA SER A 8 -8.95 14.45 -19.51
C SER A 8 -8.12 14.25 -18.22
N PHE A 9 -6.88 14.73 -18.19
CA PHE A 9 -6.01 14.63 -17.01
C PHE A 9 -6.53 15.47 -15.84
N GLY A 10 -7.08 16.65 -16.10
CA GLY A 10 -7.72 17.48 -15.06
C GLY A 10 -8.99 16.87 -14.45
N ILE A 11 -9.74 16.07 -15.21
CA ILE A 11 -10.96 15.40 -14.73
C ILE A 11 -10.64 14.25 -13.75
N ILE A 12 -9.54 13.53 -13.96
CA ILE A 12 -9.12 12.43 -13.07
C ILE A 12 -8.72 12.95 -11.68
N ILE A 13 -8.14 14.15 -11.60
CA ILE A 13 -7.72 14.79 -10.33
C ILE A 13 -8.92 15.29 -9.51
N LEU A 14 -10.07 15.55 -10.16
CA LEU A 14 -11.26 16.12 -9.53
C LEU A 14 -12.31 15.07 -9.12
N LEU A 15 -12.05 13.78 -9.34
CA LEU A 15 -12.93 12.72 -8.84
C LEU A 15 -12.85 12.67 -7.31
N PRO A 16 -13.97 12.82 -6.58
CA PRO A 16 -13.96 12.67 -5.13
C PRO A 16 -13.67 11.20 -4.80
N LEU A 17 -12.45 10.91 -4.35
CA LEU A 17 -12.18 9.63 -3.71
C LEU A 17 -12.87 9.65 -2.34
N SER A 18 -13.90 8.83 -2.16
CA SER A 18 -14.44 8.52 -0.84
C SER A 18 -13.34 7.87 0.00
N LEU A 19 -12.78 8.63 0.95
CA LEU A 19 -11.80 8.11 1.89
C LEU A 19 -12.55 7.45 3.05
N HIS A 20 -12.40 6.14 3.20
CA HIS A 20 -12.86 5.42 4.38
C HIS A 20 -11.76 5.40 5.44
N ALA A 21 -12.07 5.90 6.63
CA ALA A 21 -11.20 5.75 7.79
C ALA A 21 -11.30 4.32 8.35
N GLN A 22 -10.21 3.86 8.96
CA GLN A 22 -10.21 2.63 9.75
C GLN A 22 -11.00 2.88 11.04
N PHE A 23 -12.10 2.14 11.23
CA PHE A 23 -12.90 2.20 12.46
C PHE A 23 -12.42 1.15 13.47
N ASN A 24 -12.54 1.46 14.77
CA ASN A 24 -12.31 0.55 15.91
C ASN A 24 -10.86 0.15 16.18
N PHE A 25 -9.86 0.80 15.58
CA PHE A 25 -8.45 0.53 15.91
C PHE A 25 -8.17 0.75 17.41
N GLU A 26 -8.86 1.71 18.05
CA GLU A 26 -8.69 1.98 19.47
C GLU A 26 -9.07 0.79 20.37
N GLN A 27 -9.86 -0.16 19.87
CA GLN A 27 -10.25 -1.36 20.63
C GLN A 27 -9.08 -2.34 20.77
N LEU A 28 -8.16 -2.37 19.79
CA LEU A 28 -6.98 -3.25 19.82
C LEU A 28 -6.06 -2.88 20.99
N ILE A 29 -5.87 -1.57 21.22
CA ILE A 29 -4.96 -1.03 22.25
C ILE A 29 -5.61 -0.88 23.64
N LYS A 30 -6.93 -1.11 23.77
CA LYS A 30 -7.64 -1.12 25.06
C LYS A 30 -7.47 -2.44 25.83
N SER A 31 -6.93 -3.46 25.19
CA SER A 31 -6.62 -4.76 25.80
C SER A 31 -5.41 -4.68 26.75
N GLY A 32 -5.13 -5.75 27.49
CA GLY A 32 -3.92 -5.82 28.31
C GLY A 32 -2.66 -5.64 27.46
N PRO A 33 -1.55 -5.08 27.98
CA PRO A 33 -0.38 -4.75 27.16
C PRO A 33 0.17 -5.91 26.30
N ALA A 34 0.14 -7.14 26.83
CA ALA A 34 0.60 -8.34 26.12
C ALA A 34 -0.34 -8.76 24.97
N ASP A 35 -1.64 -8.49 25.10
CA ASP A 35 -2.65 -8.83 24.09
C ASP A 35 -2.72 -7.75 23.02
N ALA A 36 -2.55 -6.49 23.41
CA ALA A 36 -2.53 -5.35 22.51
C ALA A 36 -1.42 -5.47 21.46
N GLU A 37 -0.23 -5.93 21.88
CA GLU A 37 0.88 -6.18 20.96
C GLU A 37 0.51 -7.21 19.89
N LYS A 38 -0.04 -8.35 20.29
CA LYS A 38 -0.45 -9.43 19.37
C LYS A 38 -1.57 -9.00 18.44
N LEU A 39 -2.56 -8.27 18.97
CA LEU A 39 -3.70 -7.76 18.21
C LEU A 39 -3.28 -6.72 17.17
N VAL A 40 -2.40 -5.79 17.55
CA VAL A 40 -1.86 -4.77 16.63
C VAL A 40 -0.97 -5.41 15.57
N ASP A 41 -0.10 -6.36 15.94
CA ASP A 41 0.71 -7.12 14.97
C ASP A 41 -0.19 -7.81 13.95
N ALA A 42 -1.16 -8.61 14.41
CA ALA A 42 -2.06 -9.36 13.55
C ALA A 42 -2.90 -8.45 12.64
N TYR A 43 -3.41 -7.33 13.16
CA TYR A 43 -4.13 -6.32 12.40
C TYR A 43 -3.26 -5.65 11.32
N ALA A 44 -1.97 -5.44 11.58
CA ALA A 44 -1.06 -4.77 10.66
C ALA A 44 -0.48 -5.71 9.58
N ARG A 45 -0.55 -7.04 9.75
CA ARG A 45 -0.03 -8.03 8.78
C ARG A 45 -0.48 -7.83 7.33
N PRO A 46 -1.77 -7.56 7.00
CA PRO A 46 -2.20 -7.34 5.63
C PRO A 46 -1.50 -6.13 5.00
N LEU A 47 -1.33 -5.05 5.80
CA LEU A 47 -0.64 -3.83 5.38
C LEU A 47 0.82 -4.12 5.08
N PHE A 48 1.54 -4.81 5.97
CA PHE A 48 2.94 -5.15 5.73
C PHE A 48 3.13 -6.13 4.58
N TYR A 49 2.22 -7.08 4.40
CA TYR A 49 2.23 -7.97 3.24
C TYR A 49 2.09 -7.18 1.93
N GLY A 50 1.12 -6.27 1.85
CA GLY A 50 0.92 -5.42 0.67
C GLY A 50 2.10 -4.49 0.41
N LEU A 51 2.64 -3.85 1.45
CA LEU A 51 3.83 -3.01 1.35
C LEU A 51 5.04 -3.82 0.86
N GLY A 52 5.27 -5.02 1.40
CA GLY A 52 6.36 -5.89 0.98
C GLY A 52 6.29 -6.26 -0.51
N LEU A 53 5.09 -6.53 -1.03
CA LEU A 53 4.88 -6.72 -2.47
C LEU A 53 5.18 -5.44 -3.27
N GLY A 54 4.70 -4.29 -2.78
CA GLY A 54 4.91 -2.99 -3.42
C GLY A 54 6.37 -2.58 -3.50
N MET A 55 7.16 -2.83 -2.45
CA MET A 55 8.59 -2.49 -2.37
C MET A 55 9.46 -3.23 -3.39
N ASN A 56 8.99 -4.36 -3.92
CA ASN A 56 9.68 -5.08 -4.99
C ASN A 56 9.39 -4.49 -6.38
N SER A 57 8.54 -3.47 -6.47
CA SER A 57 8.17 -2.86 -7.75
C SER A 57 9.17 -1.80 -8.19
N ALA A 58 9.18 -1.51 -9.50
CA ALA A 58 9.94 -0.42 -10.11
C ALA A 58 11.48 -0.47 -9.99
N TRP A 59 12.07 -1.62 -9.63
CA TRP A 59 13.52 -1.85 -9.73
C TRP A 59 14.07 -1.57 -11.13
N THR A 60 15.31 -1.09 -11.20
CA THR A 60 16.01 -0.94 -12.49
C THR A 60 16.23 -2.33 -13.10
N ASN A 61 15.94 -2.46 -14.39
CA ASN A 61 16.14 -3.70 -15.14
C ASN A 61 17.35 -3.64 -16.08
N THR A 62 18.17 -2.58 -15.97
CA THR A 62 19.39 -2.42 -16.77
C THR A 62 20.59 -2.22 -15.87
N ALA A 63 21.70 -2.89 -16.21
CA ALA A 63 23.01 -2.68 -15.60
C ALA A 63 23.80 -1.53 -16.27
N GLN A 64 23.23 -0.91 -17.30
CA GLN A 64 23.88 0.17 -18.04
C GLN A 64 23.95 1.44 -17.20
N THR A 65 25.14 2.05 -17.11
CA THR A 65 25.34 3.30 -16.39
C THR A 65 24.84 4.50 -17.20
N LEU A 66 24.32 5.51 -16.50
CA LEU A 66 24.02 6.81 -17.09
C LEU A 66 25.34 7.54 -17.37
N LYS A 67 25.47 8.05 -18.59
CA LYS A 67 26.60 8.91 -18.97
C LYS A 67 26.47 10.28 -18.27
N PRO A 68 27.57 11.04 -18.12
CA PRO A 68 27.50 12.39 -17.58
C PRO A 68 26.42 13.23 -18.27
N LEU A 69 25.63 13.97 -17.48
CA LEU A 69 24.53 14.84 -17.93
C LEU A 69 23.33 14.15 -18.62
N HIS A 70 23.19 12.83 -18.50
CA HIS A 70 22.01 12.11 -18.99
C HIS A 70 21.03 11.82 -17.85
N PHE A 71 19.74 11.94 -18.14
CA PHE A 71 18.65 11.68 -17.20
C PHE A 71 17.77 10.54 -17.72
N ASP A 72 17.31 9.68 -16.81
CA ASP A 72 16.29 8.67 -17.09
C ASP A 72 15.00 9.05 -16.37
N LEU A 73 13.91 9.18 -17.13
CA LEU A 73 12.58 9.46 -16.60
C LEU A 73 11.69 8.25 -16.88
N ARG A 74 11.34 7.52 -15.82
CA ARG A 74 10.49 6.34 -15.89
C ARG A 74 9.17 6.60 -15.19
N ILE A 75 8.08 6.28 -15.88
CA ILE A 75 6.73 6.23 -15.31
C ILE A 75 6.38 4.75 -15.17
N VAL A 76 6.17 4.30 -13.94
CA VAL A 76 5.88 2.90 -13.62
C VAL A 76 4.57 2.84 -12.84
N ALA A 77 3.61 2.06 -13.34
CA ALA A 77 2.40 1.71 -12.61
C ALA A 77 2.66 0.44 -11.80
N THR A 78 2.37 0.47 -10.50
CA THR A 78 2.60 -0.66 -9.58
C THR A 78 1.33 -0.91 -8.78
N GLY A 79 1.10 -2.16 -8.38
CA GLY A 79 -0.06 -2.54 -7.59
C GLY A 79 0.26 -3.73 -6.70
N ALA A 80 -0.24 -3.72 -5.47
CA ALA A 80 -0.08 -4.80 -4.51
C ALA A 80 -1.46 -5.27 -4.04
N PHE A 81 -1.71 -6.57 -4.17
CA PHE A 81 -2.99 -7.18 -3.81
C PHE A 81 -2.78 -8.20 -2.69
N VAL A 82 -3.43 -7.96 -1.55
CA VAL A 82 -3.43 -8.91 -0.43
C VAL A 82 -4.54 -9.94 -0.67
N PRO A 83 -4.25 -11.26 -0.72
CA PRO A 83 -5.27 -12.30 -0.85
C PRO A 83 -6.30 -12.23 0.29
N SER A 84 -7.56 -12.55 0.01
CA SER A 84 -8.64 -12.50 1.02
C SER A 84 -8.35 -13.31 2.28
N SER A 85 -7.65 -14.45 2.17
CA SER A 85 -7.26 -15.27 3.31
C SER A 85 -6.23 -14.61 4.25
N LYS A 86 -5.61 -13.50 3.83
CA LYS A 86 -4.65 -12.71 4.62
C LYS A 86 -5.15 -11.31 4.95
N GLN A 87 -6.42 -11.01 4.65
CA GLN A 87 -7.02 -9.71 4.98
C GLN A 87 -7.63 -9.69 6.39
N SER A 88 -7.95 -10.86 6.94
CA SER A 88 -8.42 -11.06 8.30
C SER A 88 -7.57 -12.11 9.00
N PHE A 89 -7.71 -12.19 10.33
CA PHE A 89 -7.07 -13.19 11.17
C PHE A 89 -8.06 -13.74 12.19
N ASP A 90 -7.84 -14.97 12.63
CA ASP A 90 -8.57 -15.56 13.74
C ASP A 90 -7.90 -15.18 15.06
N VAL A 91 -8.68 -14.64 16.00
CA VAL A 91 -8.19 -14.20 17.30
C VAL A 91 -7.76 -15.39 18.18
N SER A 92 -8.32 -16.58 17.96
CA SER A 92 -7.93 -17.80 18.67
C SER A 92 -6.56 -18.34 18.25
N GLU A 93 -6.06 -17.96 17.07
CA GLU A 93 -4.79 -18.43 16.52
C GLU A 93 -3.57 -17.58 16.94
N ILE A 94 -3.80 -16.40 17.54
CA ILE A 94 -2.72 -15.48 17.93
C ILE A 94 -2.30 -15.62 19.40
N GLY A 95 -2.90 -16.57 20.12
CA GLY A 95 -2.51 -16.95 21.48
C GLY A 95 -2.75 -15.87 22.52
N LEU A 96 -3.94 -15.26 22.53
CA LEU A 96 -4.41 -14.39 23.62
C LEU A 96 -4.70 -15.19 24.90
#